data_AF-A0AAW2G2Q5-F1
#
_entry.id   AF-A0AAW2G2Q5-F1
#
_cell.length_a   1.000
_cell.length_b   1.000
_cell.length_c   1.000
_cell.angle_alpha   90.00
_cell.angle_beta   90.00
_cell.angle_gamma   90.00
#
_symmetry.space_group_name_H-M   'P 1'
#
loop_
_entity.id
_entity.type
_entity.pdbx_description
1 polymer ?
#
loop_
_entity_poly.entity_id
_entity_poly.type
_entity_poly.pdbx_seq_one_letter_code
_entity_poly.pdbx_strand_id
1 'polypeptide(L)'
;MDLIAKVYAITGQWLNSISYLEHSMVIIEERYGFYSIEVCNEINKLTDICLQYLQEESNTSSKFYKNVLKKSRRYLNRAQEIIDLFYGPWNEIYREIDVKKKILSSILKNFNV
;
A
#
# COMPACT_ATOMS: atom_id res chain seq x y z
N MET A 1 16.09 1.50 -5.73
CA MET A 1 14.91 0.98 -6.45
C MET A 1 13.82 2.07 -6.51
N ASP A 2 13.61 2.79 -5.41
CA ASP A 2 12.51 3.74 -5.18
C ASP A 2 12.42 4.95 -6.12
N LEU A 3 13.51 5.36 -6.77
CA LEU A 3 13.52 6.58 -7.59
C LEU A 3 12.56 6.47 -8.80
N ILE A 4 12.55 5.33 -9.49
CA ILE A 4 11.69 5.11 -10.67
C ILE A 4 10.22 5.13 -10.26
N ALA A 5 9.87 4.44 -9.15
CA ALA A 5 8.51 4.46 -8.63
C ALA A 5 8.05 5.88 -8.27
N LYS A 6 8.93 6.70 -7.66
CA LYS A 6 8.65 8.10 -7.37
C LYS A 6 8.44 8.94 -8.64
N VAL A 7 9.26 8.74 -9.67
CA VAL A 7 9.09 9.43 -10.96
C VAL A 7 7.75 9.07 -11.61
N TYR A 8 7.36 7.80 -11.59
CA TYR A 8 6.04 7.40 -12.08
C TYR A 8 4.91 8.05 -11.29
N ALA A 9 5.00 8.09 -9.97
CA ALA A 9 4.00 8.75 -9.11
C ALA A 9 3.89 10.26 -9.42
N ILE A 10 5.01 10.98 -9.50
CA ILE A 10 5.04 12.42 -9.80
C ILE A 10 4.45 12.73 -11.19
N THR A 11 4.64 11.83 -12.15
CA THR A 11 4.09 11.98 -13.51
C THR A 11 2.66 11.47 -13.66
N GLY A 12 1.98 11.10 -12.56
CA GLY A 12 0.60 10.60 -12.55
C GLY A 12 0.45 9.17 -13.09
N GLN A 13 1.55 8.47 -13.35
CA GLN A 13 1.57 7.10 -13.85
C GLN A 13 1.46 6.10 -12.69
N TRP A 14 0.35 6.18 -11.96
CA TRP A 14 0.12 5.45 -10.72
C TRP A 14 0.29 3.93 -10.85
N LEU A 15 -0.31 3.32 -11.88
CA LEU A 15 -0.24 1.87 -12.09
C LEU A 15 1.19 1.38 -12.36
N ASN A 16 2.00 2.18 -13.06
CA ASN A 16 3.41 1.87 -13.30
C ASN A 16 4.22 1.95 -11.99
N SER A 17 3.93 2.96 -11.17
CA SER A 17 4.54 3.10 -9.84
C SER A 17 4.20 1.89 -8.94
N ILE A 18 2.93 1.51 -8.87
CA ILE A 18 2.44 0.35 -8.12
C ILE A 18 3.12 -0.93 -8.62
N SER A 19 3.11 -1.19 -9.92
CA SER A 19 3.73 -2.39 -10.50
C SER A 19 5.23 -2.47 -10.16
N TYR A 20 5.93 -1.34 -10.19
CA TYR A 20 7.35 -1.31 -9.88
C TYR A 20 7.63 -1.59 -8.39
N LEU A 21 6.82 -1.04 -7.49
CA LEU A 21 6.89 -1.32 -6.05
C LEU A 21 6.47 -2.76 -5.70
N GLU A 22 5.56 -3.37 -6.47
CA GLU A 22 5.25 -4.79 -6.31
C GLU A 22 6.45 -5.67 -6.68
N HIS A 23 7.23 -5.29 -7.69
CA HIS A 23 8.49 -5.98 -8.02
C HIS A 23 9.57 -5.77 -6.96
N SER A 24 9.70 -4.57 -6.38
CA SER A 24 10.65 -4.34 -5.29
C SER A 24 10.31 -5.15 -4.04
N MET A 25 9.02 -5.33 -3.75
CA MET A 25 8.54 -6.15 -2.64
C MET A 25 9.13 -7.56 -2.67
N VAL A 26 9.12 -8.22 -3.83
CA VAL A 26 9.64 -9.59 -3.99
C VAL A 26 11.13 -9.66 -3.62
N ILE A 27 11.91 -8.64 -4.01
CA ILE A 27 13.35 -8.59 -3.73
C ILE A 27 13.62 -8.33 -2.25
N ILE A 28 12.82 -7.48 -1.62
CA ILE A 28 12.91 -7.19 -0.18
C ILE A 28 12.52 -8.41 0.65
N GLU A 29 11.44 -9.12 0.27
CA GLU A 29 11.01 -10.35 0.93
C GLU A 29 12.07 -11.44 0.86
N GLU A 30 12.70 -11.64 -0.29
CA GLU A 30 13.76 -12.63 -0.46
C GLU A 30 14.98 -12.32 0.42
N ARG A 31 15.30 -11.04 0.59
CA ARG A 31 16.49 -10.61 1.35
C ARG A 31 16.28 -10.60 2.86
N TYR A 32 15.13 -10.12 3.32
CA TYR A 32 14.90 -9.83 4.75
C TYR A 32 13.85 -10.76 5.39
N GLY A 33 13.16 -11.57 4.59
CA GLY A 33 12.10 -12.47 5.03
C GLY A 33 10.72 -11.84 4.97
N PHE A 34 9.69 -12.69 4.93
CA PHE A 34 8.31 -12.29 4.69
C PHE A 34 7.70 -11.40 5.80
N TYR A 35 8.11 -11.60 7.06
CA TYR A 35 7.68 -10.84 8.23
C TYR A 35 8.84 -9.98 8.76
N SER A 36 9.37 -9.07 7.93
CA SER A 36 10.45 -8.16 8.33
C SER A 36 9.96 -6.70 8.38
N ILE A 37 10.67 -5.86 9.14
CA ILE A 37 10.39 -4.43 9.17
C ILE A 37 10.68 -3.76 7.83
N GLU A 38 11.68 -4.24 7.09
CA GLU A 38 11.98 -3.78 5.73
C GLU A 38 10.81 -4.04 4.78
N VAL A 39 10.18 -5.21 4.87
CA VAL A 39 8.94 -5.51 4.14
C VAL A 39 7.83 -4.55 4.57
N CYS A 40 7.65 -4.30 5.86
CA CYS A 40 6.63 -3.36 6.32
C CYS A 40 6.85 -1.94 5.77
N ASN A 41 8.10 -1.47 5.75
CA ASN A 41 8.45 -0.17 5.19
C ASN A 41 8.15 -0.10 3.69
N GLU A 42 8.43 -1.18 2.95
CA GLU A 42 8.10 -1.24 1.53
C GLU A 42 6.58 -1.29 1.30
N ILE A 43 5.85 -2.01 2.15
CA ILE A 43 4.38 -2.04 2.11
C ILE A 43 3.82 -0.65 2.36
N ASN A 44 4.36 0.09 3.33
CA ASN A 44 3.92 1.45 3.61
C ASN A 44 4.02 2.35 2.38
N LYS A 45 5.18 2.35 1.69
CA LYS A 45 5.36 3.10 0.43
C LYS A 45 4.34 2.69 -0.63
N LEU A 46 4.16 1.38 -0.83
CA LEU A 46 3.20 0.83 -1.80
C LEU A 46 1.77 1.28 -1.48
N THR A 47 1.38 1.23 -0.21
CA THR A 47 0.03 1.64 0.21
C THR A 47 -0.22 3.14 0.06
N ASP A 48 0.81 3.99 0.19
CA ASP A 48 0.67 5.43 -0.07
C ASP A 48 0.34 5.70 -1.53
N ILE A 49 1.09 5.10 -2.45
CA ILE A 49 0.83 5.23 -3.89
C ILE A 49 -0.53 4.65 -4.26
N CYS A 50 -0.90 3.48 -3.71
CA CYS A 50 -2.19 2.89 -3.99
C CYS A 50 -3.35 3.74 -3.47
N LEU A 51 -3.24 4.35 -2.28
CA LEU A 51 -4.30 5.21 -1.75
C LEU A 51 -4.44 6.48 -2.58
N GLN A 52 -3.33 7.10 -2.98
CA GLN A 52 -3.36 8.27 -3.86
C GLN A 52 -4.03 7.94 -5.20
N TYR A 53 -3.67 6.82 -5.83
CA TYR A 53 -4.36 6.33 -7.03
C TYR A 53 -5.87 6.18 -6.82
N LEU A 54 -6.28 5.54 -5.72
CA LEU A 54 -7.70 5.28 -5.43
C LEU A 54 -8.51 6.55 -5.18
N GLN A 55 -7.86 7.64 -4.76
CA GLN A 55 -8.47 8.95 -4.53
C GLN A 55 -8.53 9.79 -5.81
N GLU A 56 -7.52 9.71 -6.66
CA GLU A 56 -7.42 10.53 -7.89
C GLU A 56 -8.09 9.88 -9.11
N GLU A 57 -8.17 8.54 -9.16
CA GLU A 57 -8.76 7.84 -10.29
C GLU A 57 -10.28 8.05 -10.35
N SER A 58 -10.73 8.66 -11.44
CA SER A 58 -12.15 8.90 -11.70
C SER A 58 -12.89 7.61 -12.09
N ASN A 59 -12.23 6.67 -12.77
CA ASN A 59 -12.87 5.44 -13.23
C ASN A 59 -12.83 4.31 -12.18
N THR A 60 -13.70 4.44 -11.19
CA THR A 60 -13.85 3.50 -10.08
C THR A 60 -14.43 2.13 -10.49
N SER A 61 -15.09 2.06 -11.65
CA SER A 61 -15.66 0.82 -12.19
C SER A 61 -14.62 -0.12 -12.80
N SER A 62 -13.44 0.42 -13.12
CA SER A 62 -12.35 -0.29 -13.80
C SER A 62 -11.89 -1.53 -13.03
N LYS A 63 -11.53 -2.58 -13.77
CA LYS A 63 -10.91 -3.79 -13.21
C LYS A 63 -9.62 -3.46 -12.44
N PHE A 64 -8.85 -2.48 -12.92
CA PHE A 64 -7.62 -2.05 -12.26
C PHE A 64 -7.92 -1.41 -10.90
N TYR A 65 -8.90 -0.49 -10.84
CA TYR A 65 -9.33 0.15 -9.60
C TYR A 65 -9.73 -0.87 -8.54
N LYS A 66 -10.63 -1.79 -8.89
CA LYS A 66 -11.10 -2.85 -7.98
C LYS A 66 -9.95 -3.77 -7.52
N ASN A 67 -9.00 -4.06 -8.40
CA ASN A 67 -7.83 -4.87 -8.06
C ASN A 67 -6.90 -4.14 -7.08
N VAL A 68 -6.59 -2.86 -7.34
CA VAL A 68 -5.77 -2.04 -6.43
C VAL A 68 -6.47 -1.92 -5.08
N LEU A 69 -7.77 -1.66 -5.05
CA LEU A 69 -8.56 -1.58 -3.82
C LEU A 69 -8.44 -2.85 -2.96
N LYS A 70 -8.60 -4.03 -3.59
CA LYS A 70 -8.45 -5.33 -2.92
C LYS A 70 -7.02 -5.58 -2.44
N LYS A 71 -6.03 -5.23 -3.26
CA LYS A 71 -4.61 -5.38 -2.92
C LYS A 71 -4.19 -4.45 -1.78
N SER A 72 -4.57 -3.17 -1.80
CA SER A 72 -4.31 -2.20 -0.72
C SER A 72 -4.80 -2.70 0.62
N ARG A 73 -5.99 -3.32 0.67
CA ARG A 73 -6.52 -3.92 1.90
C ARG A 73 -5.62 -5.04 2.41
N ARG A 74 -5.15 -5.93 1.53
CA ARG A 74 -4.25 -7.04 1.88
C ARG A 74 -2.90 -6.52 2.37
N TYR A 75 -2.35 -5.52 1.70
CA TYR A 75 -1.10 -4.88 2.08
C TYR A 75 -1.19 -4.23 3.46
N LEU A 76 -2.21 -3.42 3.73
CA LEU A 76 -2.39 -2.78 5.04
C LEU A 76 -2.65 -3.78 6.17
N ASN A 77 -3.35 -4.88 5.90
CA ASN A 77 -3.52 -5.95 6.88
C ASN A 77 -2.19 -6.62 7.21
N ARG A 78 -1.38 -6.91 6.20
CA ARG A 78 -0.05 -7.50 6.41
C ARG A 78 0.91 -6.54 7.13
N ALA A 79 0.91 -5.26 6.78
CA ALA A 79 1.71 -4.26 7.50
C ALA A 79 1.35 -4.22 8.98
N GLN A 80 0.05 -4.30 9.30
CA GLN A 80 -0.42 -4.39 10.68
C GLN A 80 0.11 -5.64 11.39
N GLU A 81 -0.02 -6.81 10.78
CA GLU A 81 0.48 -8.07 11.37
C GLU A 81 1.97 -7.98 11.69
N ILE A 82 2.76 -7.36 10.81
CA ILE A 82 4.19 -7.14 11.03
C ILE A 82 4.40 -6.16 12.19
N ILE A 83 3.77 -4.97 12.18
CA ILE A 83 3.98 -3.98 13.23
C ILE A 83 3.52 -4.47 14.60
N ASP A 84 2.43 -5.22 14.67
CA ASP A 84 1.93 -5.83 15.91
C ASP A 84 2.96 -6.80 16.50
N LEU A 85 3.69 -7.53 15.65
CA LEU A 85 4.75 -8.47 16.07
C LEU A 85 5.99 -7.75 16.62
N PHE A 86 6.40 -6.63 16.01
CA PHE A 86 7.69 -5.99 16.31
C PHE A 86 7.63 -4.80 17.27
N TYR A 87 6.56 -3.99 17.22
CA TYR A 87 6.50 -2.72 17.97
C TYR A 87 5.20 -2.51 18.74
N GLY A 88 4.08 -3.08 18.26
CA GLY A 88 2.77 -2.91 18.87
C GLY A 88 2.13 -1.52 18.67
N PRO A 89 1.01 -1.24 19.35
CA PRO A 89 0.11 -0.12 19.08
C PRO A 89 0.65 1.28 19.42
N TRP A 90 1.74 1.35 20.18
CA TRP A 90 2.34 2.61 20.62
C TRP A 90 3.27 3.22 19.56
N ASN A 91 3.62 2.45 18.53
CA ASN A 91 4.50 2.89 17.46
C ASN A 91 3.79 3.88 16.52
N GLU A 92 4.53 4.87 16.01
CA GLU A 92 4.00 5.83 15.05
C GLU A 92 3.52 5.16 13.75
N ILE A 93 4.27 4.17 13.26
CA ILE A 93 3.94 3.42 12.05
C ILE A 93 2.61 2.67 12.22
N TYR A 94 2.32 2.18 13.41
CA TYR A 94 1.01 1.57 13.70
C TYR A 94 -0.12 2.57 13.45
N ARG A 95 0.03 3.81 13.96
CA ARG A 95 -0.98 4.86 13.80
C ARG A 95 -1.14 5.26 12.34
N GLU A 96 -0.05 5.33 11.59
CA GLU A 96 -0.10 5.58 10.13
C GLU A 96 -0.89 4.49 9.40
N ILE A 97 -0.64 3.20 9.70
CA ILE A 97 -1.36 2.09 9.09
C ILE A 97 -2.86 2.15 9.45
N ASP A 98 -3.19 2.48 10.70
CA ASP A 98 -4.59 2.65 11.13
C ASP A 98 -5.30 3.78 10.38
N VAL A 99 -4.63 4.92 10.19
CA VAL A 99 -5.15 6.03 9.37
C VAL A 99 -5.37 5.60 7.92
N LYS A 100 -4.39 4.92 7.30
CA LYS A 100 -4.51 4.39 5.93
C LYS A 100 -5.66 3.40 5.79
N LYS A 101 -5.87 2.53 6.78
CA LYS A 101 -7.03 1.61 6.83
C LYS A 101 -8.35 2.35 6.93
N LYS A 102 -8.43 3.41 7.74
CA LYS A 102 -9.64 4.26 7.85
C LYS A 102 -9.95 4.93 6.51
N ILE A 103 -8.95 5.51 5.84
CA ILE A 103 -9.12 6.10 4.49
C ILE A 103 -9.66 5.05 3.52
N LEU A 104 -9.04 3.86 3.48
CA LEU A 104 -9.48 2.78 2.61
C LEU A 104 -10.92 2.32 2.93
N SER A 105 -11.28 2.27 4.22
CA SER A 105 -12.63 1.92 4.65
C SER A 105 -13.67 2.93 4.20
N SER A 106 -13.34 4.22 4.21
CA SER A 106 -14.20 5.29 3.71
C SER A 106 -14.40 5.18 2.19
N ILE A 107 -13.33 4.86 1.46
CA ILE A 107 -13.39 4.59 0.02
C ILE A 107 -14.33 3.40 -0.24
N LEU A 108 -14.18 2.30 0.50
CA LEU A 108 -15.02 1.10 0.35
C LEU A 108 -16.50 1.37 0.62
N LYS A 109 -16.83 2.16 1.66
CA LYS A 109 -18.21 2.53 1.98
C LYS A 109 -18.91 3.27 0.84
N ASN A 110 -18.17 4.07 0.06
CA ASN A 110 -18.71 4.78 -1.09
C ASN A 110 -19.11 3.85 -2.25
N PHE A 111 -18.71 2.57 -2.22
CA PHE A 111 -19.00 1.59 -3.28
C PHE A 111 -20.06 0.54 -2.91
N ASN A 112 -20.72 0.63 -1.75
CA ASN A 112 -21.76 -0.32 -1.31
C ASN A 112 -21.33 -1.80 -1.50
N VAL A 113 -20.17 -2.17 -0.94
CA VAL A 113 -19.73 -3.57 -0.76
C VAL A 113 -19.60 -3.88 0.71
#